data_AF-A0A4Q5BBT6-F1
#
_entry.id   AF-A0A4Q5BBT6-F1
#
_cell.length_a   1.000
_cell.length_b   1.000
_cell.length_c   1.000
_cell.angle_alpha   90.00
_cell.angle_beta   90.00
_cell.angle_gamma   90.00
#
_symmetry.space_group_name_H-M   'P 1'
#
loop_
_entity.id
_entity.type
_entity.pdbx_description
1 polymer ?
#
loop_
_entity_poly.entity_id
_entity_poly.type
_entity_poly.pdbx_seq_one_letter_code
_entity_poly.pdbx_strand_id
1 'polypeptide(L)'
;MATIHIKLANAVDGGTSPCEGKVRFIPIRRYNRGDTVIVPKPFEVTLADGEANATIIDTDTMGCWAVTELPGTPQEYTRYVQVPTTSETLEYTDLIDVNPSTLLPTTVTAGPLLQIALAADAQAALAYSRTHPETLVLYSEEESINAMAATVSEIAAVRTAVQTQANHATGAARTAVVAAEAATQNLQHIEDTAKQIGVMAGAIIDAAGNNGETSPSTGQTQDTPVQEDPAAGKGEE
;
A
#
# COMPACT_ATOMS: atom_id res chain seq x y z
N MET A 1 -26.04 0.79 -41.57
CA MET A 1 -25.32 0.44 -42.82
C MET A 1 -24.16 1.39 -42.91
N ALA A 2 -22.96 0.86 -43.08
CA ALA A 2 -21.72 1.63 -43.21
C ALA A 2 -21.20 1.53 -44.65
N THR A 3 -20.51 2.57 -45.11
CA THR A 3 -19.79 2.55 -46.39
C THR A 3 -18.32 2.25 -46.10
N ILE A 4 -17.79 1.23 -46.75
CA ILE A 4 -16.38 0.85 -46.65
C ILE A 4 -15.68 1.27 -47.93
N HIS A 5 -14.67 2.12 -47.79
CA HIS A 5 -13.74 2.47 -48.85
C HIS A 5 -12.60 1.44 -48.86
N ILE A 6 -12.36 0.85 -50.03
CA ILE A 6 -11.34 -0.18 -50.23
C ILE A 6 -10.32 0.35 -51.21
N LYS A 7 -9.05 0.21 -50.88
CA LYS A 7 -7.92 0.50 -51.76
C LYS A 7 -6.93 -0.66 -51.75
N LEU A 8 -6.73 -1.30 -52.89
CA LEU A 8 -5.79 -2.40 -53.09
C LEU A 8 -4.76 -2.02 -54.15
N ALA A 9 -3.49 -2.30 -53.87
CA ALA A 9 -2.41 -2.07 -54.81
C ALA A 9 -1.41 -3.25 -54.79
N ASN A 10 -0.91 -3.59 -55.97
CA ASN A 10 0.19 -4.53 -56.15
C ASN A 10 1.51 -3.82 -55.83
N ALA A 11 2.39 -4.50 -55.10
CA ALA A 11 3.79 -4.07 -55.00
C ALA A 11 4.48 -4.25 -56.35
N VAL A 12 5.20 -3.22 -56.79
CA VAL A 12 6.03 -3.24 -58.01
C VAL A 12 7.39 -2.62 -57.71
N ASP A 13 8.37 -2.84 -58.58
CA ASP A 13 9.69 -2.26 -58.40
C ASP A 13 9.60 -0.72 -58.32
N GLY A 14 9.97 -0.16 -57.18
CA GLY A 14 9.96 1.28 -56.94
C GLY A 14 8.61 1.90 -56.58
N GLY A 15 7.58 1.11 -56.27
CA GLY A 15 6.30 1.67 -55.80
C GLY A 15 5.14 0.67 -55.74
N THR A 16 3.94 1.17 -56.06
CA THR A 16 2.72 0.37 -56.10
C THR A 16 1.93 0.66 -57.37
N SER A 17 1.32 -0.36 -57.96
CA SER A 17 0.35 -0.19 -59.05
C SER A 17 -1.05 -0.62 -58.57
N PRO A 18 -2.12 0.05 -58.99
CA PRO A 18 -3.48 -0.32 -58.59
C PRO A 18 -3.82 -1.79 -58.89
N CYS A 19 -4.61 -2.43 -58.04
CA CYS A 19 -5.13 -3.77 -58.29
C CYS A 19 -6.35 -3.73 -59.22
N GLU A 20 -6.36 -4.63 -60.20
CA GLU A 20 -7.54 -4.91 -61.03
C GLU A 20 -8.25 -6.16 -60.52
N GLY A 21 -9.58 -6.12 -60.43
CA GLY A 21 -10.37 -7.27 -60.00
C GLY A 21 -11.59 -6.89 -59.18
N LYS A 22 -11.91 -7.73 -58.18
CA LYS A 22 -13.08 -7.56 -57.34
C LYS A 22 -12.75 -7.78 -55.87
N VAL A 23 -13.68 -7.37 -55.02
CA VAL A 23 -13.72 -7.71 -53.59
C VAL A 23 -15.08 -8.33 -53.30
N ARG A 24 -15.09 -9.52 -52.70
CA ARG A 24 -16.30 -10.27 -52.36
C ARG A 24 -16.62 -10.11 -50.89
N PHE A 25 -17.87 -9.80 -50.58
CA PHE A 25 -18.41 -9.66 -49.23
C PHE A 25 -19.38 -10.80 -48.95
N ILE A 26 -19.09 -11.61 -47.93
CA ILE A 26 -19.93 -12.72 -47.46
C ILE A 26 -20.26 -12.51 -45.98
N PRO A 27 -21.54 -12.39 -45.60
CA PRO A 27 -21.92 -12.37 -44.18
C PRO A 27 -21.72 -13.76 -43.56
N ILE A 28 -21.08 -13.84 -42.40
CA ILE A 28 -20.84 -15.14 -41.74
C ILE A 28 -22.07 -15.65 -40.98
N ARG A 29 -23.02 -14.76 -40.65
CA ARG A 29 -24.27 -15.11 -39.94
C ARG A 29 -25.46 -14.29 -40.42
N ARG A 30 -26.64 -14.86 -40.22
CA ARG A 30 -27.91 -14.12 -40.18
C ARG A 30 -28.00 -13.32 -38.87
N TYR A 31 -28.80 -12.27 -38.86
CA TYR A 31 -29.02 -11.47 -37.66
C TYR A 31 -30.49 -11.10 -37.48
N ASN A 32 -30.90 -10.73 -36.26
CA ASN A 32 -32.27 -10.35 -35.95
C ASN A 32 -32.38 -8.84 -35.81
N ARG A 33 -33.44 -8.24 -36.35
CA ARG A 33 -33.79 -6.83 -36.13
C ARG A 33 -35.27 -6.77 -35.78
N GLY A 34 -35.57 -6.52 -34.50
CA GLY A 34 -36.93 -6.64 -33.99
C GLY A 34 -37.43 -8.08 -34.10
N ASP A 35 -38.58 -8.27 -34.75
CA ASP A 35 -39.20 -9.57 -35.05
C ASP A 35 -38.72 -10.18 -36.38
N THR A 36 -37.82 -9.51 -37.10
CA THR A 36 -37.40 -9.91 -38.44
C THR A 36 -36.01 -10.55 -38.41
N VAL A 37 -35.89 -11.75 -38.99
CA VAL A 37 -34.60 -12.39 -39.29
C VAL A 37 -34.08 -11.87 -40.62
N ILE A 38 -32.93 -11.21 -40.61
CA ILE A 38 -32.25 -10.73 -41.81
C ILE A 38 -31.18 -11.75 -42.22
N VAL A 39 -31.26 -12.18 -43.48
CA VAL A 39 -30.28 -13.07 -44.11
C VAL A 39 -29.59 -12.26 -45.22
N PRO A 40 -28.41 -11.68 -44.97
CA PRO A 40 -27.76 -10.85 -45.96
C PRO A 40 -27.24 -11.72 -47.11
N LYS A 41 -27.30 -11.19 -48.33
CA LYS A 41 -26.84 -11.90 -49.53
C LYS A 41 -25.38 -11.54 -49.78
N PRO A 42 -24.52 -12.52 -50.12
CA PRO A 42 -23.19 -12.24 -50.63
C PRO A 42 -23.21 -11.37 -51.89
N PHE A 43 -22.21 -10.53 -52.06
CA PHE A 43 -22.04 -9.72 -53.26
C PHE A 43 -20.57 -9.41 -53.53
N GLU A 44 -20.29 -8.86 -54.71
CA GLU A 44 -18.95 -8.44 -55.13
C GLU A 44 -18.99 -6.98 -55.59
N VAL A 45 -17.91 -6.24 -55.33
CA VAL A 45 -17.66 -4.92 -55.90
C VAL A 45 -16.43 -4.99 -56.80
N THR A 46 -16.47 -4.29 -57.93
CA THR A 46 -15.35 -4.20 -58.87
C THR A 46 -14.43 -3.06 -58.44
N LEU A 47 -13.12 -3.29 -58.45
CA LEU A 47 -12.12 -2.26 -58.25
C LEU A 47 -12.00 -1.43 -59.53
N ALA A 48 -11.96 -0.11 -59.38
CA ALA A 48 -11.63 0.83 -60.43
C ALA A 48 -10.38 1.60 -59.98
N ASP A 49 -9.28 1.48 -60.71
CA ASP A 49 -7.99 2.07 -60.32
C ASP A 49 -7.57 1.64 -58.89
N GLY A 50 -7.78 0.35 -58.56
CA GLY A 50 -7.48 -0.21 -57.25
C GLY A 50 -8.45 0.18 -56.14
N GLU A 51 -9.49 0.95 -56.42
CA GLU A 51 -10.42 1.46 -55.41
C GLU A 51 -11.86 0.97 -55.61
N ALA A 52 -12.59 0.82 -54.50
CA ALA A 52 -14.03 0.54 -54.52
C ALA A 52 -14.72 1.08 -53.26
N ASN A 53 -16.02 1.28 -53.35
CA ASN A 53 -16.88 1.55 -52.19
C ASN A 53 -17.91 0.42 -52.07
N ALA A 54 -18.06 -0.13 -50.86
CA ALA A 54 -19.07 -1.14 -50.55
C ALA A 54 -19.96 -0.68 -49.40
N THR A 55 -21.27 -0.60 -49.62
CA THR A 55 -22.23 -0.35 -48.54
C THR A 55 -22.67 -1.68 -47.95
N ILE A 56 -22.31 -1.90 -46.69
CA ILE A 56 -22.62 -3.12 -45.96
C ILE A 56 -23.39 -2.82 -44.67
N ILE A 57 -24.02 -3.86 -44.14
CA ILE A 57 -24.70 -3.77 -42.86
C ILE A 57 -23.64 -3.82 -41.75
N ASP A 58 -23.83 -2.97 -40.74
CA ASP A 58 -23.05 -2.95 -39.50
C ASP A 58 -23.17 -4.27 -38.73
N THR A 59 -22.14 -4.64 -37.99
CA THR A 59 -22.05 -5.93 -37.31
C THR A 59 -21.89 -5.83 -35.79
N ASP A 60 -22.01 -4.62 -35.22
CA ASP A 60 -21.82 -4.24 -33.80
C ASP A 60 -21.93 -5.41 -32.80
N THR A 61 -23.03 -6.18 -32.82
CA THR A 61 -23.20 -7.35 -31.93
C THR A 61 -23.62 -8.64 -32.64
N MET A 62 -23.70 -8.64 -33.97
CA MET A 62 -24.50 -9.65 -34.70
C MET A 62 -23.73 -10.52 -35.70
N GLY A 63 -22.42 -10.33 -35.86
CA GLY A 63 -21.59 -11.19 -36.72
C GLY A 63 -20.30 -10.53 -37.18
N CYS A 64 -19.73 -11.08 -38.26
CA CYS A 64 -18.63 -10.49 -39.01
C CYS A 64 -18.86 -10.71 -40.52
N TRP A 65 -18.14 -9.95 -41.34
CA TRP A 65 -18.08 -10.15 -42.78
C TRP A 65 -16.78 -10.85 -43.17
N ALA A 66 -16.87 -11.90 -43.99
CA ALA A 66 -15.73 -12.36 -44.78
C ALA A 66 -15.58 -11.45 -46.00
N VAL A 67 -14.45 -10.77 -46.09
CA VAL A 67 -14.07 -9.90 -47.19
C VAL A 67 -12.93 -10.58 -47.92
N THR A 68 -13.22 -11.10 -49.10
CA THR A 68 -12.24 -11.77 -49.96
C THR A 68 -11.74 -10.79 -51.02
N GLU A 69 -10.47 -10.44 -50.92
CA GLU A 69 -9.71 -9.64 -51.88
C GLU A 69 -9.38 -10.50 -53.09
N LEU A 70 -9.56 -9.96 -54.30
CA LEU A 70 -9.21 -10.61 -55.58
C LEU A 70 -9.65 -12.09 -55.67
N PRO A 71 -10.95 -12.38 -55.47
CA PRO A 71 -11.43 -13.75 -55.43
C PRO A 71 -11.18 -14.49 -56.76
N GLY A 72 -10.69 -15.72 -56.69
CA GLY A 72 -10.35 -16.58 -57.82
C GLY A 72 -8.98 -16.30 -58.44
N THR A 73 -8.17 -15.40 -57.87
CA THR A 73 -6.79 -15.16 -58.32
C THR A 73 -5.77 -15.82 -57.36
N PRO A 74 -4.50 -15.96 -57.76
CA PRO A 74 -3.44 -16.41 -56.86
C PRO A 74 -3.17 -15.48 -55.67
N GLN A 75 -3.62 -14.22 -55.73
CA GLN A 75 -3.52 -13.25 -54.64
C GLN A 75 -4.76 -13.24 -53.72
N GLU A 76 -5.67 -14.20 -53.88
CA GLU A 76 -6.88 -14.27 -53.05
C GLU A 76 -6.53 -14.29 -51.56
N TYR A 77 -7.12 -13.37 -50.80
CA TYR A 77 -6.97 -13.31 -49.35
C TYR A 77 -8.31 -12.95 -48.71
N THR A 78 -8.68 -13.64 -47.62
CA THR A 78 -9.94 -13.38 -46.90
C THR A 78 -9.66 -12.83 -45.51
N ARG A 79 -10.15 -11.62 -45.25
CA ARG A 79 -10.24 -11.02 -43.90
C ARG A 79 -11.63 -11.26 -43.32
N TYR A 80 -11.69 -11.41 -42.01
CA TYR A 80 -12.96 -11.47 -41.27
C TYR A 80 -13.04 -10.23 -40.42
N VAL A 81 -13.99 -9.33 -40.72
CA VAL A 81 -13.99 -7.99 -40.14
C VAL A 81 -15.28 -7.67 -39.40
N GLN A 82 -15.14 -6.90 -38.32
CA GLN A 82 -16.26 -6.21 -37.67
C GLN A 82 -16.49 -4.85 -38.34
N VAL A 83 -17.76 -4.51 -38.55
CA VAL A 83 -18.18 -3.22 -39.11
C VAL A 83 -18.94 -2.47 -38.03
N PRO A 84 -18.43 -1.35 -37.51
CA PRO A 84 -19.14 -0.59 -36.49
C PRO A 84 -20.39 0.08 -37.07
N THR A 85 -21.37 0.33 -36.21
CA THR A 85 -22.53 1.15 -36.56
C THR A 85 -22.07 2.61 -36.73
N THR A 86 -22.07 3.11 -37.96
CA THR A 86 -21.68 4.50 -38.26
C THR A 86 -22.38 5.01 -39.52
N SER A 87 -22.48 6.33 -39.66
CA SER A 87 -22.87 7.02 -40.89
C SER A 87 -21.68 7.51 -41.72
N GLU A 88 -20.46 7.40 -41.18
CA GLU A 88 -19.22 7.81 -41.86
C GLU A 88 -18.71 6.73 -42.81
N THR A 89 -17.89 7.12 -43.78
CA THR A 89 -17.12 6.19 -44.60
C THR A 89 -15.92 5.70 -43.78
N LEU A 90 -15.74 4.38 -43.73
CA LEU A 90 -14.62 3.74 -43.06
C LEU A 90 -13.60 3.24 -44.09
N GLU A 91 -12.32 3.36 -43.78
CA GLU A 91 -11.27 2.71 -44.57
C GLU A 91 -11.22 1.21 -44.27
N TYR A 92 -11.07 0.38 -45.30
CA TYR A 92 -11.00 -1.07 -45.17
C TYR A 92 -9.85 -1.53 -44.27
N THR A 93 -8.75 -0.78 -44.23
CA THR A 93 -7.59 -1.04 -43.36
C THR A 93 -7.89 -0.79 -41.88
N ASP A 94 -8.88 0.05 -41.58
CA ASP A 94 -9.21 0.45 -40.21
C ASP A 94 -10.24 -0.50 -39.58
N LEU A 95 -10.78 -1.43 -40.36
CA LEU A 95 -11.69 -2.45 -39.85
C LEU A 95 -10.97 -3.44 -38.95
N ILE A 96 -11.64 -3.79 -37.85
CA ILE A 96 -11.14 -4.71 -36.83
C ILE A 96 -11.24 -6.14 -37.34
N ASP A 97 -10.12 -6.84 -37.40
CA ASP A 97 -10.09 -8.28 -37.70
C ASP A 97 -10.65 -9.10 -36.54
N VAL A 98 -11.50 -10.06 -36.84
CA VAL A 98 -12.28 -10.88 -35.91
C VAL A 98 -12.06 -12.36 -36.19
N ASN A 99 -11.96 -13.18 -35.14
CA ASN A 99 -11.99 -14.63 -35.30
C ASN A 99 -13.41 -15.08 -35.71
N PRO A 100 -13.61 -15.72 -36.88
CA PRO A 100 -14.95 -16.04 -37.38
C PRO A 100 -15.70 -17.11 -36.55
N SER A 101 -14.98 -17.88 -35.73
CA SER A 101 -15.57 -18.90 -34.85
C SER A 101 -16.05 -18.28 -33.53
N THR A 102 -15.25 -17.39 -32.93
CA THR A 102 -15.55 -16.78 -31.61
C THR A 102 -16.26 -15.43 -31.70
N LEU A 103 -16.18 -14.76 -32.85
CA LEU A 103 -16.63 -13.38 -33.09
C LEU A 103 -15.93 -12.31 -32.21
N LEU A 104 -14.79 -12.66 -31.62
CA LEU A 104 -13.96 -11.72 -30.87
C LEU A 104 -12.89 -11.10 -31.77
N PRO A 105 -12.50 -9.83 -31.56
CA PRO A 105 -11.34 -9.24 -32.23
C PRO A 105 -10.11 -10.14 -32.09
N THR A 106 -9.34 -10.31 -33.16
CA THR A 106 -8.14 -11.16 -33.18
C THR A 106 -7.05 -10.65 -32.23
N THR A 107 -7.04 -9.35 -31.94
CA THR A 107 -6.19 -8.71 -30.92
C THR A 107 -6.60 -9.07 -29.51
N VAL A 108 -7.87 -9.43 -29.29
CA VAL A 108 -8.30 -10.14 -28.07
C VAL A 108 -7.85 -11.58 -28.24
N THR A 109 -6.56 -11.81 -27.96
CA THR A 109 -6.10 -13.16 -27.66
C THR A 109 -7.00 -13.66 -26.54
N ALA A 110 -7.51 -14.89 -26.65
CA ALA A 110 -8.25 -15.51 -25.57
C ALA A 110 -7.31 -15.66 -24.35
N GLY A 111 -7.07 -14.58 -23.62
CA GLY A 111 -6.76 -14.66 -22.22
C GLY A 111 -7.90 -15.43 -21.55
N PRO A 112 -7.64 -16.11 -20.43
CA PRO A 112 -8.74 -16.68 -19.66
C PRO A 112 -9.82 -15.61 -19.51
N LEU A 113 -11.10 -16.03 -19.56
CA LEU A 113 -12.24 -15.19 -19.18
C LEU A 113 -11.84 -14.30 -18.01
N LEU A 114 -12.19 -13.01 -18.06
CA LEU A 114 -11.87 -12.06 -16.99
C LEU A 114 -12.07 -12.73 -15.63
N GLN A 115 -10.97 -12.96 -14.92
CA GLN A 115 -11.02 -13.58 -13.61
C GLN A 115 -11.37 -12.50 -12.60
N ILE A 116 -12.42 -12.73 -11.83
CA ILE A 116 -12.87 -11.81 -10.79
C ILE A 116 -12.74 -12.54 -9.44
N ALA A 117 -12.04 -11.92 -8.51
CA ALA A 117 -11.96 -12.36 -7.13
C ALA A 117 -12.60 -11.32 -6.22
N LEU A 118 -13.31 -11.77 -5.18
CA LEU A 118 -13.86 -10.90 -4.13
C LEU A 118 -13.04 -11.08 -2.87
N ALA A 119 -12.39 -10.01 -2.40
CA ALA A 119 -11.64 -9.98 -1.17
C ALA A 119 -12.50 -9.45 -0.01
N ALA A 120 -12.16 -9.85 1.21
CA ALA A 120 -12.88 -9.46 2.42
C ALA A 120 -12.79 -7.94 2.68
N ASP A 121 -11.62 -7.35 2.46
CA ASP A 121 -11.35 -5.92 2.66
C ASP A 121 -10.25 -5.42 1.71
N ALA A 122 -9.99 -4.12 1.74
CA ALA A 122 -8.99 -3.45 0.90
C ALA A 122 -7.56 -3.99 1.10
N GLN A 123 -7.21 -4.41 2.33
CA GLN A 123 -5.87 -4.92 2.63
C GLN A 123 -5.67 -6.31 2.04
N ALA A 124 -6.67 -7.19 2.19
CA ALA A 124 -6.71 -8.50 1.56
C ALA A 124 -6.71 -8.39 0.03
N ALA A 125 -7.45 -7.41 -0.51
CA ALA A 125 -7.47 -7.14 -1.95
C ALA A 125 -6.08 -6.77 -2.48
N LEU A 126 -5.38 -5.87 -1.78
CA LEU A 126 -4.02 -5.45 -2.15
C LEU A 126 -3.02 -6.62 -2.08
N ALA A 127 -3.13 -7.47 -1.05
CA ALA A 127 -2.28 -8.65 -0.93
C ALA A 127 -2.52 -9.66 -2.08
N TYR A 128 -3.78 -9.92 -2.42
CA TYR A 128 -4.13 -10.82 -3.51
C TYR A 128 -3.67 -10.27 -4.87
N SER A 129 -3.92 -8.98 -5.15
CA SER A 129 -3.55 -8.33 -6.42
C SER A 129 -2.04 -8.37 -6.71
N ARG A 130 -1.19 -8.32 -5.68
CA ARG A 130 0.27 -8.44 -5.84
C ARG A 130 0.74 -9.80 -6.37
N THR A 131 -0.06 -10.85 -6.16
CA THR A 131 0.28 -12.23 -6.56
C THR A 131 -0.52 -12.72 -7.76
N HIS A 132 -1.59 -12.00 -8.13
CA HIS A 132 -2.49 -12.32 -9.25
C HIS A 132 -2.75 -11.07 -10.11
N PRO A 133 -1.73 -10.51 -10.79
CA PRO A 133 -1.86 -9.29 -11.59
C PRO A 133 -2.86 -9.41 -12.76
N GLU A 134 -3.22 -10.63 -13.16
CA GLU A 134 -4.19 -10.96 -14.20
C GLU A 134 -5.65 -11.00 -13.72
N THR A 135 -5.91 -10.85 -12.42
CA THR A 135 -7.24 -10.97 -11.81
C THR A 135 -7.77 -9.59 -11.38
N LEU A 136 -9.03 -9.29 -11.75
CA LEU A 136 -9.74 -8.14 -11.19
C LEU A 136 -10.20 -8.45 -9.78
N VAL A 137 -9.61 -7.80 -8.78
CA VAL A 137 -9.97 -7.99 -7.37
C VAL A 137 -10.93 -6.90 -6.93
N LEU A 138 -12.13 -7.30 -6.54
CA LEU A 138 -13.15 -6.43 -5.95
C LEU A 138 -13.13 -6.58 -4.43
N TYR A 139 -13.53 -5.54 -3.70
CA TYR A 139 -13.71 -5.58 -2.26
C TYR A 139 -14.85 -4.65 -1.84
N SER A 140 -15.43 -4.89 -0.67
CA SER A 140 -16.42 -4.00 -0.09
C SER A 140 -15.71 -2.86 0.65
N GLU A 141 -16.04 -1.62 0.29
CA GLU A 141 -15.55 -0.44 1.00
C GLU A 141 -16.09 -0.40 2.44
N GLU A 142 -17.34 -0.82 2.66
CA GLU A 142 -17.96 -0.89 3.99
C GLU A 142 -17.24 -1.88 4.90
N GLU A 143 -16.95 -3.10 4.43
CA GLU A 143 -16.19 -4.10 5.20
C GLU A 143 -14.76 -3.60 5.50
N SER A 144 -14.16 -2.87 4.56
CA SER A 144 -12.84 -2.27 4.76
C SER A 144 -12.85 -1.19 5.85
N ILE A 145 -13.90 -0.37 5.89
CA ILE A 145 -14.11 0.63 6.95
C ILE A 145 -14.32 -0.07 8.29
N ASN A 146 -15.11 -1.15 8.34
CA ASN A 146 -15.34 -1.91 9.56
C ASN A 146 -14.05 -2.55 10.10
N ALA A 147 -13.24 -3.17 9.22
CA ALA A 147 -11.94 -3.74 9.58
C ALA A 147 -10.96 -2.67 10.10
N MET A 148 -10.95 -1.50 9.46
CA MET A 148 -10.15 -0.35 9.92
C MET A 148 -10.61 0.15 11.29
N ALA A 149 -11.92 0.28 11.50
CA ALA A 149 -12.49 0.72 12.78
C ALA A 149 -12.16 -0.24 13.92
N ALA A 150 -12.21 -1.56 13.66
CA ALA A 150 -11.79 -2.58 14.62
C ALA A 150 -10.30 -2.40 15.01
N THR A 151 -9.42 -2.22 14.03
CA THR A 151 -7.98 -2.00 14.26
C THR A 151 -7.73 -0.72 15.07
N VAL A 152 -8.43 0.37 14.77
CA VAL A 152 -8.32 1.63 15.54
C VAL A 152 -8.78 1.44 16.97
N SER A 153 -9.85 0.67 17.20
CA SER A 153 -10.35 0.34 18.54
C SER A 153 -9.32 -0.46 19.35
N GLU A 154 -8.66 -1.44 18.72
CA GLU A 154 -7.58 -2.20 19.35
C GLU A 154 -6.38 -1.30 19.72
N ILE A 155 -5.97 -0.39 18.83
CA ILE A 155 -4.90 0.58 19.13
C ILE A 155 -5.28 1.47 20.32
N ALA A 156 -6.54 1.92 20.40
CA ALA A 156 -7.03 2.71 21.53
C ALA A 156 -7.00 1.90 22.85
N ALA A 157 -7.38 0.62 22.80
CA ALA A 157 -7.30 -0.29 23.94
C ALA A 157 -5.85 -0.50 24.41
N VAL A 158 -4.91 -0.74 23.48
CA VAL A 158 -3.48 -0.86 23.79
C VAL A 158 -2.94 0.42 24.43
N ARG A 159 -3.28 1.60 23.89
CA ARG A 159 -2.87 2.88 24.48
C ARG A 159 -3.35 3.02 25.92
N THR A 160 -4.58 2.61 26.20
CA THR A 160 -5.18 2.65 27.54
C THR A 160 -4.48 1.70 28.51
N ALA A 161 -4.16 0.49 28.05
CA ALA A 161 -3.42 -0.49 28.83
C ALA A 161 -2.00 0.02 29.17
N VAL A 162 -1.30 0.59 28.19
CA VAL A 162 0.03 1.20 28.37
C VAL A 162 -0.03 2.36 29.37
N GLN A 163 -1.02 3.25 29.29
CA GLN A 163 -1.17 4.36 30.22
C GLN A 163 -1.42 3.86 31.66
N THR A 164 -2.26 2.84 31.82
CA THR A 164 -2.51 2.22 33.13
C THR A 164 -1.22 1.64 33.71
N GLN A 165 -0.44 0.92 32.91
CA GLN A 165 0.84 0.35 33.34
C GLN A 165 1.85 1.45 33.72
N ALA A 166 1.91 2.55 32.98
CA ALA A 166 2.77 3.70 33.30
C ALA A 166 2.39 4.36 34.63
N ASN A 167 1.08 4.50 34.90
CA ASN A 167 0.58 5.01 36.18
C ASN A 167 0.95 4.08 37.34
N HIS A 168 0.82 2.77 37.17
CA HIS A 168 1.24 1.78 38.17
C HIS A 168 2.75 1.86 38.47
N ALA A 169 3.58 1.93 37.43
CA ALA A 169 5.03 2.08 37.59
C ALA A 169 5.41 3.37 38.33
N THR A 170 4.75 4.49 38.00
CA THR A 170 4.94 5.79 38.68
C THR A 170 4.54 5.71 40.16
N GLY A 171 3.42 5.07 40.46
CA GLY A 171 2.97 4.83 41.84
C GLY A 171 3.98 4.01 42.65
N ALA A 172 4.45 2.89 42.08
CA ALA A 172 5.44 2.02 42.73
C ALA A 172 6.77 2.77 42.99
N ALA A 173 7.23 3.58 42.04
CA ALA A 173 8.43 4.40 42.21
C ALA A 173 8.28 5.41 43.36
N ARG A 174 7.14 6.10 43.45
CA ARG A 174 6.84 7.02 44.57
C ARG A 174 6.83 6.29 45.91
N THR A 175 6.21 5.12 45.99
CA THR A 175 6.21 4.29 47.21
C THR A 175 7.63 3.90 47.62
N ALA A 176 8.49 3.54 46.66
CA ALA A 176 9.89 3.22 46.95
C ALA A 176 10.68 4.43 47.47
N VAL A 177 10.48 5.62 46.91
CA VAL A 177 11.10 6.88 47.39
C VAL A 177 10.69 7.16 48.83
N VAL A 178 9.38 7.11 49.14
CA VAL A 178 8.87 7.33 50.50
C VAL A 178 9.46 6.31 51.49
N ALA A 179 9.59 5.04 51.09
CA ALA A 179 10.21 4.02 51.93
C ALA A 179 11.70 4.29 52.19
N ALA A 180 12.44 4.78 51.18
CA ALA A 180 13.84 5.16 51.32
C ALA A 180 14.04 6.39 52.22
N GLU A 181 13.16 7.39 52.13
CA GLU A 181 13.15 8.55 53.02
C GLU A 181 12.91 8.13 54.47
N ALA A 182 11.94 7.25 54.72
CA ALA A 182 11.67 6.70 56.05
C ALA A 182 12.87 5.91 56.61
N ALA A 183 13.55 5.10 55.78
CA ALA A 183 14.76 4.39 56.20
C ALA A 183 15.90 5.35 56.58
N THR A 184 16.06 6.45 55.82
CA THR A 184 17.05 7.50 56.12
C THR A 184 16.75 8.19 57.45
N GLN A 185 15.49 8.52 57.73
CA GLN A 185 15.08 9.10 59.01
C GLN A 185 15.36 8.15 60.18
N ASN A 186 15.07 6.86 60.02
CA ASN A 186 15.36 5.85 61.03
C ASN A 186 16.86 5.75 61.32
N LEU A 187 17.73 5.81 60.30
CA LEU A 187 19.18 5.83 60.49
C LEU A 187 19.64 7.06 61.26
N GLN A 188 19.12 8.25 60.94
CA GLN A 188 19.44 9.48 61.68
C GLN A 188 19.05 9.37 63.16
N HIS A 189 17.86 8.83 63.46
CA HIS A 189 17.43 8.60 64.83
C HIS A 189 18.35 7.63 65.59
N ILE A 190 18.83 6.58 64.92
CA ILE A 190 19.79 5.63 65.51
C ILE A 190 21.12 6.33 65.82
N GLU A 191 21.65 7.11 64.88
CA GLU A 191 22.90 7.87 65.09
C GLU A 191 22.79 8.86 66.25
N ASP A 192 21.70 9.61 66.32
CA ASP A 192 21.49 10.59 67.39
C ASP A 192 21.34 9.90 68.75
N THR A 193 20.63 8.77 68.80
CA THR A 193 20.54 7.93 70.01
C THR A 193 21.92 7.41 70.41
N ALA A 194 22.73 6.94 69.47
CA ALA A 194 24.09 6.45 69.73
C ALA A 194 25.01 7.57 70.28
N LYS A 195 24.93 8.79 69.73
CA LYS A 195 25.65 9.96 70.24
C LYS A 195 25.24 10.28 71.68
N GLN A 196 23.94 10.27 71.98
CA GLN A 196 23.44 10.50 73.34
C GLN A 196 23.97 9.46 74.33
N ILE A 197 23.95 8.17 73.95
CA ILE A 197 24.54 7.09 74.75
C ILE A 197 26.03 7.35 75.00
N GLY A 198 26.78 7.76 73.98
CA GLY A 198 28.21 8.10 74.10
C GLY A 198 28.47 9.22 75.10
N VAL A 199 27.69 10.31 75.04
CA VAL A 199 27.77 11.42 76.01
C VAL A 199 27.46 10.95 77.42
N MET A 200 26.40 10.17 77.61
CA MET A 200 26.04 9.60 78.91
C MET A 200 27.16 8.69 79.45
N ALA A 201 27.75 7.85 78.62
CA ALA A 201 28.85 6.98 79.00
C ALA A 201 30.10 7.79 79.41
N GLY A 202 30.45 8.84 78.67
CA GLY A 202 31.55 9.76 79.03
C GLY A 202 31.33 10.42 80.40
N ALA A 203 30.13 10.96 80.63
CA ALA A 203 29.79 11.56 81.92
C ALA A 203 29.89 10.57 83.10
N ILE A 204 29.53 9.30 82.90
CA ILE A 204 29.70 8.24 83.90
C ILE A 204 31.19 7.98 84.18
N ILE A 205 32.03 7.93 83.16
CA ILE A 205 33.48 7.71 83.29
C ILE A 205 34.14 8.88 84.03
N ASP A 206 33.83 10.12 83.68
CA ASP A 206 34.37 11.31 84.34
C ASP A 206 33.97 11.37 85.82
N ALA A 207 32.72 11.03 86.13
CA ALA A 207 32.24 10.93 87.51
C ALA A 207 32.98 9.84 88.33
N ALA A 208 33.46 8.77 87.68
CA ALA A 208 34.28 7.75 88.33
C ALA A 208 35.75 8.21 88.52
N GLY A 209 36.31 8.95 87.57
CA GLY A 209 37.67 9.50 87.64
C GLY A 209 37.85 10.60 88.69
N ASN A 210 36.83 11.45 88.87
CA ASN A 210 36.85 12.52 89.88
C ASN A 210 36.82 12.04 91.35
N ASN A 211 36.66 10.73 91.61
CA ASN A 211 36.79 10.17 92.96
C ASN A 211 38.25 9.92 93.39
N GLY A 212 39.24 10.24 92.54
CA GLY A 212 40.67 9.96 92.79
C GLY A 212 41.56 11.16 93.20
N GLU A 213 41.13 12.41 93.03
CA GLU A 213 42.01 13.57 93.24
C GLU A 213 41.49 14.52 94.34
N THR A 214 41.96 14.29 95.57
CA THR A 214 42.00 15.32 96.62
C THR A 214 43.39 15.37 97.26
N SER A 215 44.27 16.27 96.80
CA SER A 215 45.24 16.99 97.65
C SER A 215 45.99 18.09 96.88
N PRO A 216 46.19 19.29 97.46
CA PRO A 216 46.76 20.44 96.77
C PRO A 216 48.27 20.64 97.06
N SER A 217 49.05 21.17 96.11
CA SER A 217 50.17 22.09 96.42
C SER A 217 50.73 22.81 95.16
N THR A 218 50.42 24.11 95.08
CA THR A 218 51.25 25.28 94.69
C THR A 218 52.46 25.15 93.72
N GLY A 219 52.45 25.99 92.68
CA GLY A 219 53.65 26.53 92.02
C GLY A 219 53.36 27.29 90.72
N GLN A 220 53.40 28.63 90.77
CA GLN A 220 53.33 29.58 89.64
C GLN A 220 54.56 29.39 88.69
N THR A 221 54.63 29.78 87.41
CA THR A 221 54.26 31.04 86.71
C THR A 221 54.34 30.84 85.17
N GLN A 222 53.46 31.54 84.42
CA GLN A 222 53.62 32.33 83.16
C GLN A 222 54.71 31.92 82.12
N ASP A 223 54.53 31.97 80.80
CA ASP A 223 53.83 32.93 79.93
C ASP A 223 53.70 32.36 78.48
N THR A 224 52.63 32.75 77.78
CA THR A 224 52.25 32.51 76.36
C THR A 224 53.12 33.27 75.32
N PRO A 225 52.87 33.25 73.98
CA PRO A 225 52.28 32.28 73.03
C PRO A 225 53.09 32.20 71.68
N VAL A 226 52.61 31.48 70.64
CA VAL A 226 52.23 32.07 69.32
C VAL A 226 51.89 30.99 68.28
N GLN A 227 50.83 31.31 67.57
CA GLN A 227 50.05 30.71 66.51
C GLN A 227 50.64 31.03 65.13
N GLU A 228 50.50 30.11 64.15
CA GLU A 228 50.25 30.50 62.76
C GLU A 228 49.57 29.37 61.97
N ASP A 229 48.45 29.75 61.36
CA ASP A 229 47.58 29.12 60.36
C ASP A 229 47.38 30.22 59.29
N PRO A 230 46.69 30.06 58.13
CA PRO A 230 46.47 28.97 57.17
C PRO A 230 46.84 29.42 55.73
N ALA A 231 46.52 28.61 54.71
CA ALA A 231 45.68 28.97 53.54
C ALA A 231 46.02 28.08 52.31
N ALA A 232 45.10 27.21 51.86
CA ALA A 232 44.08 27.44 50.82
C ALA A 232 44.64 27.35 49.38
N GLY A 233 44.01 26.71 48.38
CA GLY A 233 42.73 26.02 48.29
C GLY A 233 42.42 25.65 46.83
N LYS A 234 41.35 24.86 46.67
CA LYS A 234 40.43 24.68 45.52
C LYS A 234 40.95 24.13 44.17
N GLY A 235 40.39 22.97 43.81
CA GLY A 235 40.10 22.58 42.42
C GLY A 235 38.59 22.35 42.28
N GLU A 236 37.97 23.05 41.33
CA GLU A 236 36.61 22.86 40.83
C GLU A 236 36.70 22.27 39.41
N GLU A 237 35.73 21.39 39.12
CA GLU A 237 35.17 20.95 37.82
C GLU A 237 36.08 20.44 36.69
#